data_AF-A0A150FDA8-F1
#
_entry.id   AF-A0A150FDA8-F1
#
_cell.length_a   1.000
_cell.length_b   1.000
_cell.length_c   1.000
_cell.angle_alpha   90.00
_cell.angle_beta   90.00
_cell.angle_gamma   90.00
#
_symmetry.space_group_name_H-M   'P 1'
#
loop_
_entity.id
_entity.type
_entity.pdbx_description
1 polymer ?
#
loop_
_entity_poly.entity_id
_entity_poly.type
_entity_poly.pdbx_seq_one_letter_code
_entity_poly.pdbx_strand_id
1 'polypeptide(L)' 'MFDRMSLIMDLKCVNEEFNLRLEDLLNADDFNFSHDILGIQNNLNREERKMENLFVPRFATY' A
#
# COMPACT_ATOMS: atom_id res chain seq x y z
N MET A 1 6.36 10.65 8.94
CA MET A 1 7.72 10.67 8.34
C MET A 1 7.75 9.53 7.34
N PHE A 2 8.04 9.80 6.07
CA PHE A 2 8.11 8.78 5.03
C PHE A 2 9.55 8.29 4.91
N ASP A 3 9.89 7.31 5.75
CA ASP A 3 11.16 6.60 5.67
C ASP A 3 10.95 5.17 5.16
N ARG A 4 12.04 4.51 4.77
CA ARG A 4 12.01 3.16 4.22
C ARG A 4 11.38 2.15 5.19
N MET A 5 11.62 2.25 6.50
CA MET A 5 11.05 1.32 7.47
C MET A 5 9.55 1.54 7.60
N SER A 6 9.09 2.78 7.67
CA SER A 6 7.66 3.11 7.67
C SER A 6 6.96 2.54 6.42
N LEU A 7 7.55 2.70 5.23
CA LEU A 7 6.98 2.14 4.00
C LEU A 7 6.89 0.60 4.02
N ILE A 8 7.94 -0.09 4.48
CA ILE A 8 7.92 -1.55 4.59
C ILE A 8 6.82 -2.01 5.55
N MET A 9 6.61 -1.30 6.66
CA MET A 9 5.56 -1.63 7.63
C MET A 9 4.16 -1.37 7.06
N ASP A 10 3.96 -0.26 6.35
CA ASP A 10 2.69 0.05 5.68
C ASP A 10 2.36 -1.03 4.64
N LEU A 11 3.32 -1.40 3.79
CA LEU A 11 3.15 -2.45 2.78
C LEU A 11 2.84 -3.81 3.40
N LYS A 12 3.48 -4.16 4.53
CA LYS A 12 3.14 -5.38 5.28
C LYS A 12 1.71 -5.36 5.78
N CYS A 13 1.28 -4.25 6.37
CA CYS A 13 -0.07 -4.10 6.90
C CYS A 13 -1.12 -4.24 5.79
N VAL A 14 -0.93 -3.54 4.67
CA VAL A 14 -1.88 -3.61 3.54
C VAL A 14 -1.83 -4.96 2.85
N ASN A 15 -0.67 -5.62 2.80
CA ASN A 15 -0.59 -6.97 2.25
C ASN A 15 -1.32 -8.01 3.08
N GLU A 16 -1.37 -7.86 4.42
CA GLU A 16 -2.18 -8.73 5.28
C GLU A 16 -3.69 -8.59 5.00
N GLU A 17 -4.16 -7.40 4.61
CA GLU A 17 -5.58 -7.11 4.36
C GLU A 17 -6.01 -7.41 2.91
N PHE A 18 -5.19 -7.06 1.92
CA PHE A 18 -5.56 -7.09 0.49
C PHE A 18 -4.80 -8.12 -0.35
N ASN A 19 -3.87 -8.86 0.26
CA ASN A 19 -3.00 -9.83 -0.40
C ASN A 19 -2.41 -9.26 -1.70
N LEU A 20 -1.51 -8.29 -1.58
CA LEU A 20 -1.01 -7.53 -2.73
C LEU A 20 -0.24 -8.42 -3.71
N ARG A 21 -0.42 -8.16 -5.00
CA ARG A 21 0.46 -8.66 -6.08
C ARG A 21 1.79 -7.89 -6.02
N LEU A 22 2.61 -8.18 -5.03
CA LEU A 22 3.84 -7.43 -4.74
C LEU A 22 4.84 -7.47 -5.91
N GLU A 23 4.90 -8.57 -6.65
CA GLU A 23 5.76 -8.69 -7.83
C GLU A 23 5.27 -7.79 -8.97
N ASP A 24 3.96 -7.71 -9.20
CA ASP A 24 3.38 -6.81 -10.20
C ASP A 24 3.53 -5.34 -9.80
N LEU A 25 3.35 -5.04 -8.51
CA LEU A 25 3.60 -3.71 -7.97
C LEU A 25 5.07 -3.31 -8.18
N LEU A 26 6.02 -4.20 -7.90
CA LEU A 26 7.46 -3.93 -8.07
C LEU A 26 7.83 -3.66 -9.54
N ASN A 27 7.14 -4.31 -10.48
CA ASN A 27 7.39 -4.16 -11.92
C ASN A 27 6.47 -3.13 -12.60
N ALA A 28 5.65 -2.40 -11.83
CA ALA A 28 4.74 -1.38 -12.35
C ALA A 28 5.50 -0.17 -12.92
N ASP A 29 4.87 0.55 -13.85
CA ASP A 29 5.36 1.86 -14.25
C ASP A 29 5.32 2.87 -13.07
N ASP A 30 6.08 3.96 -13.19
CA ASP A 30 6.23 4.96 -12.14
C ASP A 30 4.90 5.52 -11.65
N PHE A 31 3.90 5.65 -12.52
CA PHE A 31 2.61 6.20 -12.16
C PHE A 31 1.79 5.22 -11.33
N ASN A 32 1.72 3.96 -11.75
CA ASN A 32 1.01 2.91 -11.03
C ASN A 32 1.68 2.56 -9.70
N PHE A 33 3.02 2.50 -9.69
CA PHE A 33 3.78 2.31 -8.45
C PHE A 33 3.51 3.47 -7.47
N SER A 34 3.70 4.71 -7.92
CA SER A 34 3.51 5.89 -7.07
C SER A 34 2.07 6.05 -6.57
N HIS A 35 1.07 5.72 -7.40
CA HIS A 35 -0.33 5.74 -7.00
C HIS A 35 -0.58 4.86 -5.79
N ASP A 36 -0.14 3.59 -5.83
CA ASP A 36 -0.39 2.65 -4.74
C ASP A 36 0.44 2.99 -3.50
N ILE A 37 1.72 3.36 -3.65
CA ILE A 37 2.55 3.74 -2.49
C ILE A 37 1.99 4.97 -1.77
N LEU A 38 1.72 6.06 -2.51
CA LEU A 38 1.19 7.29 -1.92
C LEU A 38 -0.24 7.10 -1.41
N GLY A 39 -1.05 6.34 -2.13
CA GLY A 39 -2.41 6.01 -1.73
C GLY A 39 -2.46 5.22 -0.42
N ILE A 40 -1.61 4.20 -0.27
CA ILE A 40 -1.46 3.46 0.99
C ILE A 40 -1.03 4.40 2.11
N GLN A 41 0.03 5.17 1.89
CA GLN A 41 0.60 6.05 2.92
C GLN A 41 -0.37 7.14 3.40
N ASN A 42 -1.26 7.62 2.53
CA ASN A 42 -2.24 8.66 2.85
C ASN A 42 -3.53 8.13 3.46
N ASN A 43 -3.83 6.84 3.30
CA ASN A 43 -5.12 6.27 3.71
C ASN A 43 -5.00 5.13 4.74
N LEU A 44 -3.78 4.67 5.08
CA LEU A 44 -3.59 3.70 6.15
C LEU A 44 -3.64 4.38 7.51
N ASN A 45 -4.64 4.03 8.31
CA ASN A 45 -4.62 4.32 9.75
C ASN A 45 -3.67 3.34 10.42
N ARG A 46 -2.48 3.83 10.80
CA ARG A 46 -1.42 3.01 11.40
C ARG A 46 -1.72 2.56 12.83
N GLU A 47 -2.58 3.27 13.56
CA GLU A 47 -2.98 2.89 14.91
C GLU A 47 -3.96 1.71 14.86
N GLU A 48 -4.95 1.80 13.98
CA GLU A 48 -5.96 0.75 13.79
C GLU A 48 -5.54 -0.38 12.83
N ARG A 49 -4.45 -0.17 12.09
CA ARG A 49 -3.93 -1.08 11.04
C ARG A 49 -4.97 -1.39 9.95
N LYS A 50 -5.68 -0.35 9.50
CA LYS A 50 -6.76 -0.47 8.50
C LYS A 50 -6.68 0.61 7.44
N MET A 51 -7.09 0.23 6.22
CA MET A 51 -7.29 1.18 5.13
C MET A 51 -8.59 1.96 5.30
N GLU A 52 -8.50 3.29 5.20
CA GLU A 52 -9.62 4.21 5.31
C GLU A 52 -9.96 4.88 3.97
N ASN A 53 -10.96 5.77 3.99
CA ASN A 53 -11.35 6.61 2.84
C ASN A 53 -11.72 5.83 1.56
N LEU A 54 -12.10 4.56 1.70
CA LEU A 54 -12.46 3.66 0.60
C LEU A 54 -11.32 3.48 -0.42
N PHE A 55 -10.07 3.69 -0.02
CA PHE A 55 -8.92 3.45 -0.88
C PHE A 55 -8.69 1.95 -1.04
N VAL A 56 -8.54 1.49 -2.28
CA VAL A 56 -8.16 0.12 -2.62
C VAL A 56 -6.92 0.16 -3.51
N PRO A 57 -5.80 -0.47 -3.13
CA PRO A 57 -4.62 -0.57 -3.98
C PRO A 57 -4.95 -1.23 -5.32
N ARG A 58 -4.42 -0.71 -6.44
CA ARG A 58 -4.60 -1.30 -7.78
C ARG A 58 -4.03 -2.72 -7.87
N PHE A 59 -3.03 -3.03 -7.03
CA PHE A 59 -2.40 -4.34 -6.98
C PHE A 59 -2.99 -5.27 -5.91
N ALA A 60 -4.16 -4.98 -5.34
CA ALA A 60 -4.90 -5.93 -4.52
C ALA A 60 -5.32 -7.18 -5.34
N THR A 61 -5.44 -8.36 -4.70
CA THR A 61 -5.88 -9.60 -5.37
C THR A 61 -7.34 -9.98 -5.15
N TYR A 62 -8.01 -9.34 -4.18
CA TYR A 62 -9.36 -9.67 -3.67
C TYR A 62 -9.45 -11.03 -2.95
#